data_AF-A0A7Z8QLH6-F1
#
_entry.id   AF-A0A7Z8QLH6-F1
#
_cell.length_a   1.000
_cell.length_b   1.000
_cell.length_c   1.000
_cell.angle_alpha   90.00
_cell.angle_beta   90.00
_cell.angle_gamma   90.00
#
_symmetry.space_group_name_H-M   'P 1'
#
loop_
_entity.id
_entity.type
_entity.pdbx_description
1 polymer ?
#
loop_
_entity_poly.entity_id
_entity_poly.type
_entity_poly.pdbx_seq_one_letter_code
_entity_poly.pdbx_strand_id
1 'polypeptide(L)'
;MSNSVIINDASLPFSSSVDCKSELEDFFEIIHYADSSGVRFNQADDRHGNWNTLNYAEGFVFGEWINHIDKNISLIVKNVISKVHCPIIELEEDKREALSGMLFMLSRDRNLEVTSLGVASNIDSHAISFLSHNNWASNPISIVRQWEENEEWKEQLIDVPNISSLEHLKAYIAELENERQQNKNYLRGLVLQDNKDFQNLIFCNSALKNFKSPSVTVDDFHKIIEALAKLNKAILISNDIEDLKLNSKLTISGESSATLENEKYARQRE
;
A
#
# COMPACT_ATOMS: atom_id res chain seq x y z
N MET A 1 4.15 -3.19 4.80
CA MET A 1 2.93 -3.15 3.98
C MET A 1 2.68 -1.75 3.44
N SER A 2 2.05 -1.65 2.27
CA SER A 2 1.56 -0.35 1.78
C SER A 2 0.46 0.16 2.71
N ASN A 3 0.50 1.44 3.08
CA ASN A 3 -0.58 2.12 3.82
C ASN A 3 -1.77 2.47 2.90
N SER A 4 -1.99 1.64 1.90
CA SER A 4 -3.02 1.81 0.89
C SER A 4 -3.77 0.51 0.70
N VAL A 5 -5.07 0.63 0.52
CA VAL A 5 -5.98 -0.48 0.20
C VAL A 5 -6.50 -0.34 -1.23
N ILE A 6 -6.86 -1.47 -1.85
CA ILE A 6 -7.45 -1.52 -3.18
C ILE A 6 -8.96 -1.67 -3.07
N ILE A 7 -9.74 -0.78 -3.70
CA ILE A 7 -11.19 -0.94 -3.79
C ILE A 7 -11.50 -2.17 -4.63
N ASN A 8 -12.22 -3.15 -4.04
CA ASN A 8 -12.70 -4.33 -4.76
C ASN A 8 -13.99 -3.98 -5.50
N ASP A 9 -13.86 -3.49 -6.72
CA ASP A 9 -14.96 -3.17 -7.62
C ASP A 9 -15.86 -4.35 -8.00
N ALA A 10 -15.30 -5.57 -8.09
CA ALA A 10 -16.06 -6.79 -8.34
C ALA A 10 -17.09 -7.11 -7.24
N SER A 11 -17.02 -6.41 -6.11
CA SER A 11 -18.05 -6.44 -5.07
C SER A 11 -19.26 -5.56 -5.35
N LEU A 12 -19.42 -5.02 -6.55
CA LEU A 12 -20.65 -4.40 -7.04
C LEU A 12 -21.13 -5.12 -8.31
N PRO A 13 -22.44 -5.04 -8.65
CA PRO A 13 -23.52 -4.39 -7.90
C PRO A 13 -24.13 -5.26 -6.79
N PHE A 14 -24.91 -4.63 -5.90
CA PHE A 14 -25.85 -5.27 -4.99
C PHE A 14 -27.01 -5.95 -5.74
N SER A 15 -27.50 -7.06 -5.20
CA SER A 15 -28.61 -7.81 -5.79
C SER A 15 -29.93 -7.04 -5.80
N SER A 16 -30.10 -6.08 -4.89
CA SER A 16 -31.27 -5.21 -4.85
C SER A 16 -30.95 -3.82 -4.32
N SER A 17 -31.80 -2.85 -4.63
CA SER A 17 -31.72 -1.50 -4.06
C SER A 17 -32.03 -1.45 -2.56
N VAL A 18 -32.68 -2.49 -2.01
CA VAL A 18 -32.96 -2.60 -0.57
C VAL A 18 -31.69 -3.00 0.17
N ASP A 19 -31.02 -4.06 -0.28
CA ASP A 19 -29.76 -4.53 0.31
C ASP A 19 -28.66 -3.47 0.16
N CYS A 20 -28.64 -2.78 -0.98
CA CYS A 20 -27.76 -1.65 -1.19
C CYS A 20 -27.94 -0.57 -0.11
N LYS A 21 -29.19 -0.21 0.22
CA LYS A 21 -29.44 0.84 1.22
C LYS A 21 -29.01 0.45 2.63
N SER A 22 -29.14 -0.83 3.02
CA SER A 22 -28.77 -1.28 4.37
C SER A 22 -27.26 -1.35 4.57
N GLU A 23 -26.51 -1.76 3.55
CA GLU A 23 -25.07 -2.03 3.69
C GLU A 23 -24.17 -0.88 3.23
N LEU A 24 -24.69 0.03 2.39
CA LEU A 24 -23.87 1.11 1.83
C LEU A 24 -23.49 2.15 2.89
N GLU A 25 -24.31 2.36 3.93
CA GLU A 25 -23.98 3.23 5.06
C GLU A 25 -22.70 2.75 5.76
N ASP A 26 -22.65 1.47 6.13
CA ASP A 26 -21.51 0.83 6.78
C ASP A 26 -20.23 0.95 5.94
N PHE A 27 -20.34 0.77 4.62
CA PHE A 27 -19.19 0.94 3.73
C PHE A 27 -18.63 2.36 3.80
N PHE A 28 -19.47 3.40 3.74
CA PHE A 28 -19.00 4.79 3.83
C PHE A 28 -18.44 5.14 5.21
N GLU A 29 -18.95 4.53 6.28
CA GLU A 29 -18.37 4.67 7.62
C GLU A 29 -16.96 4.05 7.68
N ILE A 30 -16.77 2.87 7.11
CA ILE A 30 -15.46 2.20 7.01
C ILE A 30 -14.48 3.10 6.24
N ILE A 31 -14.86 3.60 5.06
CA ILE A 31 -14.01 4.50 4.26
C ILE A 31 -13.66 5.76 5.05
N HIS A 32 -14.64 6.38 5.72
CA HIS A 32 -14.41 7.58 6.51
C HIS A 32 -13.45 7.36 7.69
N TYR A 33 -13.60 6.24 8.40
CA TYR A 33 -12.71 5.88 9.52
C TYR A 33 -11.29 5.55 9.04
N ALA A 34 -11.17 4.86 7.91
CA ALA A 34 -9.90 4.54 7.28
C ALA A 34 -9.14 5.81 6.82
N ASP A 35 -9.83 6.71 6.11
CA ASP A 35 -9.27 8.01 5.70
C ASP A 35 -8.81 8.84 6.90
N SER A 36 -9.62 8.91 7.96
CA SER A 36 -9.28 9.62 9.20
C SER A 36 -8.06 9.01 9.91
N SER A 37 -7.78 7.73 9.66
CA SER A 37 -6.60 7.01 10.18
C SER A 37 -5.39 7.10 9.24
N GLY A 38 -5.52 7.84 8.14
CA GLY A 38 -4.48 8.06 7.15
C GLY A 38 -4.28 6.91 6.17
N VAL A 39 -5.24 5.99 6.04
CA VAL A 39 -5.22 4.93 5.02
C VAL A 39 -5.54 5.53 3.66
N ARG A 40 -4.75 5.20 2.65
CA ARG A 40 -4.99 5.61 1.26
C ARG A 40 -5.79 4.56 0.51
N PHE A 41 -6.43 4.96 -0.59
CA PHE A 41 -7.26 4.09 -1.40
C PHE A 41 -6.79 4.17 -2.85
N ASN A 42 -6.74 3.05 -3.55
CA ASN A 42 -6.53 3.03 -5.00
C ASN A 42 -7.57 2.15 -5.68
N GLN A 43 -7.75 2.37 -6.97
CA GLN A 43 -8.47 1.50 -7.90
C GLN A 43 -7.47 0.66 -8.70
N ALA A 44 -7.86 -0.55 -9.09
CA ALA A 44 -7.03 -1.39 -9.95
C ALA A 44 -7.10 -0.98 -11.42
N ASP A 45 -8.24 -0.46 -11.88
CA ASP A 45 -8.48 -0.01 -13.25
C ASP A 45 -9.43 1.20 -13.30
N ASP A 46 -9.71 1.67 -14.51
CA ASP A 46 -10.57 2.82 -14.80
C ASP A 46 -12.04 2.43 -15.07
N ARG A 47 -12.41 1.15 -14.92
CA ARG A 47 -13.76 0.66 -15.27
C ARG A 47 -14.84 1.33 -14.41
N HIS A 48 -14.47 1.81 -13.24
CA HIS A 48 -15.36 2.36 -12.24
C HIS A 48 -15.08 3.85 -12.00
N GLY A 49 -16.06 4.68 -12.37
CA GLY A 49 -15.97 6.14 -12.21
C GLY A 49 -15.95 6.60 -10.75
N ASN A 50 -16.23 7.89 -10.53
CA ASN A 50 -16.32 8.44 -9.18
C ASN A 50 -17.47 7.80 -8.36
N TRP A 51 -17.45 7.98 -7.04
CA TRP A 51 -18.48 7.48 -6.11
C TRP A 51 -19.92 7.74 -6.55
N ASN A 52 -20.22 8.84 -7.25
CA ASN A 52 -21.57 9.17 -7.69
C ASN A 52 -22.02 8.41 -8.95
N THR A 53 -21.07 7.82 -9.68
CA THR A 53 -21.28 7.16 -10.97
C THR A 53 -21.18 5.63 -10.90
N LEU A 54 -20.86 5.08 -9.73
CA LEU A 54 -20.81 3.62 -9.55
C LEU A 54 -22.21 3.01 -9.72
N ASN A 55 -22.26 1.86 -10.38
CA ASN A 55 -23.47 1.05 -10.44
C ASN A 55 -23.62 0.26 -9.14
N TYR A 56 -24.31 0.85 -8.16
CA TYR A 56 -24.52 0.19 -6.88
C TYR A 56 -25.58 -0.92 -6.93
N ALA A 57 -26.70 -0.69 -7.61
CA ALA A 57 -27.78 -1.67 -7.79
C ALA A 57 -28.68 -1.24 -8.94
N GLU A 58 -29.39 -2.18 -9.54
CA GLU A 58 -30.41 -1.85 -10.53
C GLU A 58 -31.48 -0.91 -9.95
N GLY A 59 -31.72 0.22 -10.63
CA GLY A 59 -32.69 1.23 -10.21
C GLY A 59 -32.29 2.06 -8.99
N PHE A 60 -31.07 1.91 -8.47
CA PHE A 60 -30.59 2.71 -7.35
C PHE A 60 -30.03 4.05 -7.82
N VAL A 61 -30.51 5.15 -7.22
CA VAL A 61 -30.07 6.52 -7.52
C VAL A 61 -29.31 7.08 -6.31
N PHE A 62 -27.98 7.12 -6.41
CA PHE A 62 -27.10 7.51 -5.30
C PHE A 62 -27.40 8.90 -4.74
N GLY A 63 -27.64 9.89 -5.61
CA GLY A 63 -27.98 11.25 -5.19
C GLY A 63 -29.30 11.35 -4.43
N GLU A 64 -30.30 10.54 -4.80
CA GLU A 64 -31.57 10.47 -4.06
C GLU A 64 -31.36 9.82 -2.70
N TRP A 65 -30.64 8.69 -2.65
CA TRP A 65 -30.33 7.99 -1.40
C TRP A 65 -29.64 8.90 -0.37
N ILE A 66 -28.60 9.64 -0.77
CA ILE A 66 -27.86 10.59 0.11
C ILE A 66 -28.78 11.64 0.76
N ASN A 67 -29.86 12.03 0.09
CA ASN A 67 -30.78 13.05 0.58
C ASN A 67 -31.87 12.48 1.52
N HIS A 68 -32.03 11.15 1.58
CA HIS A 68 -33.05 10.48 2.37
C HIS A 68 -32.52 9.69 3.57
N ILE A 69 -31.20 9.50 3.67
CA ILE A 69 -30.54 8.89 4.84
C ILE A 69 -30.42 9.87 6.02
N ASP A 70 -30.02 9.35 7.19
CA ASP A 70 -29.78 10.16 8.37
C ASP A 70 -28.79 11.32 8.09
N LYS A 71 -29.01 12.45 8.75
CA LYS A 71 -28.24 13.67 8.49
C LYS A 71 -26.75 13.50 8.82
N ASN A 72 -26.40 12.73 9.84
CA ASN A 72 -25.00 12.48 10.21
C ASN A 72 -24.33 11.57 9.19
N ILE A 73 -25.01 10.49 8.77
CA ILE A 73 -24.50 9.60 7.72
C ILE A 73 -24.37 10.35 6.39
N SER A 74 -25.34 11.17 6.01
CA SER A 74 -25.28 12.03 4.83
C SER A 74 -24.05 12.95 4.84
N LEU A 75 -23.66 13.48 6.02
CA LEU A 75 -22.45 14.28 6.17
C LEU A 75 -21.18 13.43 5.97
N ILE A 76 -21.14 12.21 6.54
CA ILE A 76 -20.03 11.26 6.35
C ILE A 76 -19.85 10.95 4.87
N VAL A 77 -20.92 10.55 4.18
CA VAL A 77 -20.88 10.22 2.75
C VAL A 77 -20.40 11.43 1.93
N LYS A 78 -20.94 12.63 2.18
CA LYS A 78 -20.50 13.86 1.49
C LYS A 78 -19.02 14.18 1.74
N ASN A 79 -18.54 13.98 2.97
CA ASN A 79 -17.13 14.15 3.29
C ASN A 79 -16.27 13.18 2.48
N VAL A 80 -16.63 11.89 2.45
CA VAL A 80 -15.92 10.87 1.67
C VAL A 80 -15.86 11.27 0.19
N ILE A 81 -16.99 11.59 -0.42
CA ILE A 81 -17.05 12.00 -1.84
C ILE A 81 -16.15 13.20 -2.14
N SER A 82 -16.07 14.16 -1.21
CA SER A 82 -15.31 15.40 -1.41
C SER A 82 -13.81 15.28 -1.15
N LYS A 83 -13.38 14.36 -0.26
CA LYS A 83 -12.00 14.30 0.26
C LYS A 83 -11.25 13.04 -0.13
N VAL A 84 -11.93 11.91 -0.18
CA VAL A 84 -11.30 10.62 -0.41
C VAL A 84 -11.02 10.47 -1.90
N HIS A 85 -9.73 10.57 -2.23
CA HIS A 85 -9.24 10.35 -3.58
C HIS A 85 -8.89 8.87 -3.75
N CYS A 86 -9.37 8.26 -4.83
CA CYS A 86 -9.10 6.87 -5.20
C CYS A 86 -8.49 6.82 -6.60
N PRO A 87 -7.21 7.21 -6.76
CA PRO A 87 -6.55 7.13 -8.06
C PRO A 87 -6.38 5.68 -8.50
N ILE A 88 -6.17 5.48 -9.80
CA ILE A 88 -5.69 4.21 -10.33
C ILE A 88 -4.29 3.99 -9.79
N ILE A 89 -4.00 2.78 -9.31
CA ILE A 89 -2.69 2.47 -8.77
C ILE A 89 -1.60 2.58 -9.84
N GLU A 90 -0.55 3.33 -9.51
CA GLU A 90 0.66 3.40 -10.34
C GLU A 90 1.56 2.20 -10.03
N LEU A 91 1.61 1.26 -10.97
CA LEU A 91 2.51 0.12 -10.91
C LEU A 91 3.75 0.36 -11.77
N GLU A 92 4.90 -0.13 -11.28
CA GLU A 92 6.13 -0.27 -12.05
C GLU A 92 5.87 -1.11 -13.32
N GLU A 93 6.63 -0.84 -14.38
CA GLU A 93 6.39 -1.39 -15.71
C GLU A 93 6.46 -2.92 -15.73
N ASP A 94 7.44 -3.50 -15.03
CA ASP A 94 7.61 -4.94 -14.86
C ASP A 94 6.42 -5.60 -14.14
N LYS A 95 5.90 -4.96 -13.08
CA LYS A 95 4.70 -5.46 -12.37
C LYS A 95 3.45 -5.37 -13.22
N ARG A 96 3.32 -4.31 -14.01
CA ARG A 96 2.19 -4.11 -14.93
C ARG A 96 2.20 -5.16 -16.03
N GLU A 97 3.37 -5.40 -16.64
CA GLU A 97 3.54 -6.45 -17.64
C GLU A 97 3.21 -7.83 -17.07
N ALA A 98 3.73 -8.14 -15.87
CA ALA A 98 3.44 -9.40 -15.21
C ALA A 98 1.93 -9.61 -14.97
N LEU A 99 1.22 -8.58 -14.50
CA LEU A 99 -0.23 -8.63 -14.29
C LEU A 99 -1.03 -8.78 -15.58
N SER A 100 -0.57 -8.18 -16.69
CA SER A 100 -1.29 -8.24 -17.96
C SER A 100 -1.42 -9.64 -18.55
N GLY A 101 -0.52 -10.56 -18.18
CA GLY A 101 -0.56 -11.97 -18.56
C GLY A 101 -1.31 -12.87 -17.59
N MET A 102 -1.97 -12.31 -16.56
CA MET A 102 -2.64 -13.07 -15.50
C MET A 102 -4.16 -12.84 -15.52
N LEU A 103 -4.91 -13.89 -15.19
CA LEU A 103 -6.35 -13.82 -14.91
C LEU A 103 -6.60 -14.12 -13.43
N PHE A 104 -7.53 -13.39 -12.84
CA PHE A 104 -7.90 -13.54 -11.43
C PHE A 104 -9.39 -13.79 -11.32
N MET A 105 -9.77 -14.92 -10.72
CA MET A 105 -11.18 -15.30 -10.54
C MET A 105 -11.48 -15.59 -9.09
N LEU A 106 -12.73 -15.36 -8.66
CA LEU A 106 -13.15 -15.74 -7.32
C LEU A 106 -13.09 -17.27 -7.16
N SER A 107 -12.51 -17.79 -6.08
CA SER A 107 -12.35 -19.25 -5.92
C SER A 107 -13.69 -19.98 -5.85
N ARG A 108 -14.74 -19.34 -5.34
CA ARG A 108 -16.08 -19.90 -5.17
C ARG A 108 -16.98 -19.69 -6.39
N ASP A 109 -16.62 -18.78 -7.28
CA ASP A 109 -17.30 -18.53 -8.55
C ASP A 109 -16.27 -18.19 -9.63
N ARG A 110 -15.90 -19.21 -10.41
CA ARG A 110 -14.89 -19.10 -11.46
C ARG A 110 -15.34 -18.27 -12.66
N ASN A 111 -16.60 -17.81 -12.71
CA ASN A 111 -17.06 -16.91 -13.77
C ASN A 111 -16.89 -15.43 -13.40
N LEU A 112 -16.52 -15.14 -12.16
CA LEU A 112 -16.36 -13.79 -11.66
C LEU A 112 -14.89 -13.38 -11.66
N GLU A 113 -14.53 -12.49 -12.57
CA GLU A 113 -13.22 -11.83 -12.61
C GLU A 113 -13.07 -10.86 -11.42
N VAL A 114 -11.93 -10.95 -10.73
CA VAL A 114 -11.64 -10.18 -9.51
C VAL A 114 -10.27 -9.49 -9.60
N THR A 115 -10.09 -8.72 -10.67
CA THR A 115 -8.83 -8.03 -10.99
C THR A 115 -8.31 -7.19 -9.82
N SER A 116 -9.18 -6.47 -9.10
CA SER A 116 -8.79 -5.69 -7.93
C SER A 116 -8.18 -6.53 -6.79
N LEU A 117 -8.71 -7.73 -6.54
CA LEU A 117 -8.13 -8.66 -5.57
C LEU A 117 -6.79 -9.21 -6.08
N GLY A 118 -6.69 -9.48 -7.39
CA GLY A 118 -5.45 -9.86 -8.04
C GLY A 118 -4.35 -8.80 -7.87
N VAL A 119 -4.66 -7.54 -8.13
CA VAL A 119 -3.74 -6.41 -7.92
C VAL A 119 -3.33 -6.31 -6.46
N ALA A 120 -4.28 -6.34 -5.53
CA ALA A 120 -3.99 -6.29 -4.08
C ALA A 120 -3.00 -7.40 -3.65
N SER A 121 -3.18 -8.61 -4.17
CA SER A 121 -2.29 -9.74 -3.87
C SER A 121 -0.86 -9.58 -4.40
N ASN A 122 -0.67 -8.92 -5.55
CA ASN A 122 0.65 -8.76 -6.16
C ASN A 122 1.48 -7.60 -5.58
N ILE A 123 0.83 -6.72 -4.81
CA ILE A 123 1.49 -5.59 -4.14
C ILE A 123 1.50 -5.72 -2.61
N ASP A 124 1.14 -6.89 -2.09
CA ASP A 124 1.01 -7.17 -0.65
C ASP A 124 0.13 -6.12 0.08
N SER A 125 -1.03 -5.81 -0.52
CA SER A 125 -2.03 -4.87 0.01
C SER A 125 -3.31 -5.59 0.43
N HIS A 126 -4.16 -4.87 1.15
CA HIS A 126 -5.52 -5.32 1.49
C HIS A 126 -6.50 -4.81 0.43
N ALA A 127 -7.53 -5.61 0.17
CA ALA A 127 -8.72 -5.17 -0.53
C ALA A 127 -9.73 -4.57 0.45
N ILE A 128 -10.62 -3.71 -0.04
CA ILE A 128 -11.82 -3.26 0.68
C ILE A 128 -13.04 -3.45 -0.21
N SER A 129 -14.04 -4.17 0.30
CA SER A 129 -15.20 -4.61 -0.48
C SER A 129 -16.50 -4.00 0.01
N PHE A 130 -17.42 -3.76 -0.91
CA PHE A 130 -18.83 -3.56 -0.61
C PHE A 130 -19.44 -4.89 -0.17
N LEU A 131 -20.29 -4.88 0.85
CA LEU A 131 -20.94 -6.09 1.34
C LEU A 131 -22.19 -6.45 0.51
N SER A 132 -22.05 -6.47 -0.81
CA SER A 132 -23.16 -6.75 -1.75
C SER A 132 -23.61 -8.19 -1.79
N HIS A 133 -22.73 -9.09 -1.39
CA HIS A 133 -22.94 -10.52 -1.36
C HIS A 133 -22.06 -11.11 -0.25
N ASN A 134 -22.47 -12.26 0.29
CA ASN A 134 -21.72 -13.01 1.32
C ASN A 134 -20.31 -13.43 0.87
N ASN A 135 -20.00 -13.35 -0.43
CA ASN A 135 -18.67 -13.62 -0.96
C ASN A 135 -17.64 -12.60 -0.47
N TRP A 136 -18.09 -11.40 -0.11
CA TRP A 136 -17.24 -10.27 0.28
C TRP A 136 -17.15 -10.08 1.79
N ALA A 137 -17.96 -10.82 2.56
CA ALA A 137 -17.94 -10.79 4.02
C ALA A 137 -16.63 -11.34 4.61
N SER A 138 -15.96 -12.26 3.93
CA SER A 138 -14.81 -12.98 4.49
C SER A 138 -13.53 -12.13 4.48
N ASN A 139 -12.69 -12.39 5.47
CA ASN A 139 -11.31 -11.96 5.52
C ASN A 139 -10.44 -13.16 5.95
N PRO A 140 -9.62 -13.75 5.07
CA PRO A 140 -9.34 -13.33 3.68
C PRO A 140 -10.44 -13.73 2.67
N ILE A 141 -10.32 -13.25 1.42
CA ILE A 141 -11.05 -13.75 0.25
C ILE A 141 -10.10 -14.62 -0.59
N SER A 142 -10.51 -15.87 -0.86
CA SER A 142 -9.75 -16.78 -1.72
C SER A 142 -10.04 -16.52 -3.21
N ILE A 143 -9.00 -16.28 -3.99
CA ILE A 143 -9.04 -16.11 -5.45
C ILE A 143 -8.15 -17.16 -6.13
N VAL A 144 -8.40 -17.41 -7.41
CA VAL A 144 -7.51 -18.20 -8.24
C VAL A 144 -6.83 -17.31 -9.26
N ARG A 145 -5.50 -17.33 -9.23
CA ARG A 145 -4.63 -16.74 -10.23
C ARG A 145 -4.33 -17.76 -11.31
N GLN A 146 -4.53 -17.40 -12.57
CA GLN A 146 -4.16 -18.20 -13.73
C GLN A 146 -3.16 -17.44 -14.60
N TRP A 147 -2.19 -18.15 -15.17
CA TRP A 147 -1.23 -17.61 -16.13
C TRP A 147 -0.74 -18.72 -17.06
N GLU A 148 -0.16 -18.33 -18.18
CA GLU A 148 0.49 -19.25 -19.11
C GLU A 148 2.00 -19.30 -18.82
N GLU A 149 2.56 -20.51 -18.71
CA GLU A 149 3.99 -20.74 -18.55
C GLU A 149 4.39 -21.97 -19.37
N ASN A 150 5.31 -21.78 -20.33
CA ASN A 150 5.79 -22.83 -21.24
C ASN A 150 4.65 -23.55 -22.01
N GLU A 151 3.72 -22.79 -22.60
CA GLU A 151 2.54 -23.31 -23.32
C GLU A 151 1.56 -24.12 -22.45
N GLU A 152 1.72 -24.09 -21.12
CA GLU A 152 0.82 -24.72 -20.16
C GLU A 152 0.11 -23.67 -19.29
N TRP A 153 -1.19 -23.88 -19.09
CA TRP A 153 -1.95 -23.11 -18.11
C TRP A 153 -1.60 -23.55 -16.68
N LYS A 154 -1.18 -22.59 -15.86
CA LYS A 154 -0.94 -22.76 -14.44
C LYS A 154 -2.04 -22.07 -13.64
N GLU A 155 -2.34 -22.64 -12.48
CA GLU A 155 -3.24 -22.03 -11.51
C GLU A 155 -2.60 -22.01 -10.13
N GLN A 156 -2.99 -21.01 -9.34
CA GLN A 156 -2.66 -20.94 -7.92
C GLN A 156 -3.82 -20.34 -7.13
N LEU A 157 -4.17 -21.01 -6.03
CA LEU A 157 -5.07 -20.45 -5.02
C LEU A 157 -4.32 -19.43 -4.16
N ILE A 158 -4.88 -18.24 -4.00
CA ILE A 158 -4.29 -17.14 -3.26
C ILE A 158 -5.36 -16.58 -2.32
N ASP A 159 -5.01 -16.38 -1.06
CA ASP A 159 -5.85 -15.70 -0.08
C ASP A 159 -5.47 -14.22 -0.01
N VAL A 160 -6.45 -13.35 -0.26
CA VAL A 160 -6.26 -11.89 -0.28
C VAL A 160 -6.92 -11.29 0.97
N PRO A 161 -6.18 -10.55 1.82
CA PRO A 161 -6.76 -9.85 2.95
C PRO A 161 -7.83 -8.86 2.49
N ASN A 162 -8.96 -8.83 3.20
CA ASN A 162 -10.12 -8.04 2.80
C ASN A 162 -10.75 -7.31 3.99
N ILE A 163 -11.15 -6.06 3.75
CA ILE A 163 -11.86 -5.22 4.70
C ILE A 163 -13.31 -5.12 4.22
N SER A 164 -14.23 -5.60 5.05
CA SER A 164 -15.67 -5.59 4.79
C SER A 164 -16.48 -5.14 6.01
N SER A 165 -15.79 -4.89 7.12
CA SER A 165 -16.39 -4.48 8.40
C SER A 165 -15.44 -3.55 9.16
N LEU A 166 -15.98 -2.80 10.12
CA LEU A 166 -15.17 -1.97 11.03
C LEU A 166 -14.20 -2.81 11.88
N GLU A 167 -14.53 -4.07 12.16
CA GLU A 167 -13.63 -4.98 12.88
C GLU A 167 -12.40 -5.31 12.04
N HIS A 168 -12.59 -5.67 10.76
CA HIS A 168 -11.49 -5.92 9.83
C HIS A 168 -10.61 -4.67 9.67
N LEU A 169 -11.23 -3.49 9.55
CA LEU A 169 -10.49 -2.23 9.44
C LEU A 169 -9.66 -1.93 10.70
N LYS A 170 -10.22 -2.11 11.90
CA LYS A 170 -9.49 -1.88 13.15
C LYS A 170 -8.30 -2.82 13.30
N ALA A 171 -8.45 -4.09 12.89
CA ALA A 171 -7.34 -5.04 12.87
C ALA A 171 -6.22 -4.58 11.92
N TYR A 172 -6.58 -4.15 10.70
CA TYR A 172 -5.63 -3.62 9.72
C TYR A 172 -4.89 -2.36 10.22
N ILE A 173 -5.62 -1.40 10.81
CA ILE A 173 -4.99 -0.19 11.38
C ILE A 173 -4.03 -0.55 12.51
N ALA A 174 -4.39 -1.47 13.40
CA ALA A 174 -3.51 -1.93 14.47
C ALA A 174 -2.24 -2.61 13.93
N GLU A 175 -2.35 -3.38 12.84
CA GLU A 175 -1.20 -3.96 12.15
C GLU A 175 -0.26 -2.88 11.59
N LEU A 176 -0.81 -1.88 10.91
CA LEU A 176 -0.04 -0.74 10.39
C LEU A 176 0.67 0.05 11.52
N GLU A 177 -0.01 0.28 12.64
CA GLU A 177 0.56 0.96 13.80
C GLU A 177 1.69 0.14 14.43
N ASN A 178 1.50 -1.17 14.56
CA ASN A 178 2.52 -2.08 15.05
C ASN A 178 3.75 -2.12 14.11
N GLU A 179 3.55 -2.23 12.79
CA GLU A 179 4.63 -2.20 11.80
C GLU A 179 5.40 -0.87 11.88
N ARG A 180 4.70 0.26 11.95
CA ARG A 180 5.31 1.59 12.16
C ARG A 180 6.17 1.62 13.41
N GLN A 181 5.69 1.05 14.51
CA GLN A 181 6.44 1.03 15.78
C GLN A 181 7.66 0.11 15.72
N GLN A 182 7.54 -1.07 15.09
CA GLN A 182 8.64 -2.00 14.88
C GLN A 182 9.74 -1.37 14.01
N ASN A 183 9.37 -0.73 12.90
CA ASN A 183 10.28 -0.02 12.00
C ASN A 183 11.02 1.12 12.72
N LYS A 184 10.31 1.93 13.52
CA LYS A 184 10.91 2.98 14.35
C LYS A 184 11.88 2.39 15.38
N ASN A 185 11.52 1.29 16.03
CA ASN A 185 12.36 0.64 17.03
C ASN A 185 13.63 0.07 16.39
N TYR A 186 13.52 -0.55 15.21
CA TYR A 186 14.66 -1.06 14.46
C TYR A 186 15.66 0.05 14.14
N LEU A 187 15.20 1.15 13.52
CA LEU A 187 16.04 2.30 13.19
C LEU A 187 16.68 2.96 14.42
N ARG A 188 15.95 3.01 15.55
CA ARG A 188 16.48 3.51 16.84
C ARG A 188 17.56 2.60 17.43
N GLY A 189 17.49 1.30 17.13
CA GLY A 189 18.42 0.29 17.60
C GLY A 189 19.75 0.27 16.84
N LEU A 190 19.84 0.92 15.68
CA LEU A 190 21.09 1.07 14.95
C LEU A 190 22.12 1.85 15.77
N VAL A 191 23.35 1.33 15.80
CA VAL A 191 24.50 1.90 16.52
C VAL A 191 25.59 2.33 15.54
N LEU A 192 26.65 2.98 16.03
CA LEU A 192 27.72 3.54 15.20
C LEU A 192 28.40 2.50 14.29
N GLN A 193 28.61 1.27 14.78
CA GLN A 193 29.32 0.20 14.08
C GLN A 193 28.87 -1.16 14.63
N ASP A 194 29.30 -2.25 14.00
CA ASP A 194 29.02 -3.63 14.45
C ASP A 194 27.53 -4.00 14.42
N ASN A 195 26.75 -3.35 13.55
CA ASN A 195 25.35 -3.71 13.33
C ASN A 195 25.28 -5.04 12.58
N LYS A 196 24.55 -6.03 13.12
CA LYS A 196 24.46 -7.39 12.56
C LYS A 196 24.05 -7.41 11.09
N ASP A 197 23.12 -6.56 10.70
CA ASP A 197 22.54 -6.50 9.34
C ASP A 197 23.39 -5.64 8.38
N PHE A 198 24.27 -4.79 8.92
CA PHE A 198 25.06 -3.80 8.18
C PHE A 198 26.52 -3.75 8.68
N GLN A 199 27.19 -4.90 8.64
CA GLN A 199 28.53 -5.09 9.24
C GLN A 199 29.63 -4.23 8.60
N ASN A 200 29.45 -3.83 7.34
CA ASN A 200 30.43 -3.04 6.60
C ASN A 200 30.16 -1.54 6.69
N LEU A 201 29.12 -1.12 7.43
CA LEU A 201 28.72 0.28 7.56
C LEU A 201 29.12 0.84 8.93
N ILE A 202 29.74 2.02 8.87
CA ILE A 202 29.97 2.88 10.03
C ILE A 202 29.06 4.11 9.88
N PHE A 203 28.14 4.27 10.83
CA PHE A 203 27.20 5.38 10.82
C PHE A 203 27.81 6.61 11.50
N CYS A 204 27.47 7.79 11.00
CA CYS A 204 27.74 9.04 11.70
C CYS A 204 26.60 9.38 12.68
N ASN A 205 26.91 10.16 13.73
CA ASN A 205 25.93 10.58 14.73
C ASN A 205 24.73 11.33 14.12
N SER A 206 24.95 12.09 13.04
CA SER A 206 23.88 12.80 12.34
C SER A 206 22.91 11.83 11.65
N ALA A 207 23.41 10.78 10.97
CA ALA A 207 22.58 9.74 10.39
C ALA A 207 21.73 9.02 11.46
N LEU A 208 22.37 8.60 12.56
CA LEU A 208 21.66 7.96 13.68
C LEU A 208 20.61 8.88 14.30
N LYS A 209 20.88 10.19 14.40
CA LYS A 209 19.89 11.16 14.88
C LYS A 209 18.70 11.28 13.93
N ASN A 210 18.95 11.29 12.62
CA ASN A 210 17.90 11.35 11.60
C ASN A 210 17.02 10.10 11.61
N PHE A 211 17.60 8.91 11.78
CA PHE A 211 16.85 7.65 11.95
C PHE A 211 15.92 7.65 13.17
N LYS A 212 16.25 8.43 14.21
CA LYS A 212 15.44 8.58 15.41
C LYS A 212 14.35 9.66 15.28
N SER A 213 14.33 10.39 14.17
CA SER A 213 13.36 11.46 13.94
C SER A 213 11.93 10.93 13.89
N PRO A 214 10.95 11.61 14.52
CA PRO A 214 9.55 11.24 14.40
C PRO A 214 8.99 11.39 12.97
N SER A 215 9.70 12.10 12.09
CA SER A 215 9.30 12.34 10.69
C SER A 215 9.53 11.14 9.76
N VAL A 216 10.22 10.09 10.19
CA VAL A 216 10.46 8.90 9.35
C VAL A 216 9.16 8.11 9.19
N THR A 217 8.72 7.96 7.95
CA THR A 217 7.50 7.21 7.57
C THR A 217 7.81 5.74 7.24
N VAL A 218 6.77 4.93 7.00
CA VAL A 218 6.93 3.53 6.56
C VAL A 218 7.61 3.45 5.19
N ASP A 219 7.26 4.35 4.28
CA ASP A 219 7.86 4.41 2.94
C ASP A 219 9.34 4.80 3.03
N ASP A 220 9.67 5.73 3.94
CA ASP A 220 11.07 6.10 4.20
C ASP A 220 11.86 4.93 4.78
N PHE A 221 11.25 4.13 5.67
CA PHE A 221 11.92 2.96 6.25
C PHE A 221 12.41 1.99 5.17
N HIS A 222 11.55 1.62 4.22
CA HIS A 222 11.92 0.70 3.14
C HIS A 222 13.06 1.26 2.30
N LYS A 223 12.97 2.55 1.91
CA LYS A 223 14.01 3.24 1.14
C LYS A 223 15.34 3.31 1.90
N ILE A 224 15.29 3.59 3.20
CA ILE A 224 16.48 3.62 4.07
C ILE A 224 17.12 2.23 4.10
N ILE A 225 16.36 1.18 4.43
CA ILE A 225 16.89 -0.19 4.53
C ILE A 225 17.46 -0.65 3.20
N GLU A 226 16.78 -0.39 2.08
CA GLU A 226 17.27 -0.73 0.75
C GLU A 226 18.60 -0.03 0.44
N ALA A 227 18.69 1.27 0.71
CA ALA A 227 19.92 2.03 0.50
C ALA A 227 21.07 1.51 1.38
N LEU A 228 20.80 1.20 2.66
CA LEU A 228 21.81 0.63 3.57
C LEU A 228 22.26 -0.76 3.10
N ALA A 229 21.34 -1.60 2.64
CA ALA A 229 21.66 -2.92 2.11
C ALA A 229 22.51 -2.84 0.83
N LYS A 230 22.17 -1.93 -0.09
CA LYS A 230 22.95 -1.67 -1.31
C LYS A 230 24.36 -1.18 -0.97
N LEU A 231 24.50 -0.21 -0.06
CA LEU A 231 25.81 0.29 0.40
C LEU A 231 26.63 -0.82 1.07
N ASN A 232 26.04 -1.55 2.02
CA ASN A 232 26.72 -2.59 2.77
C ASN A 232 27.31 -3.69 1.87
N LYS A 233 26.62 -4.02 0.76
CA LYS A 233 27.13 -4.96 -0.24
C LYS A 233 28.19 -4.32 -1.16
N ALA A 234 27.95 -3.11 -1.64
CA ALA A 234 28.83 -2.44 -2.61
C ALA A 234 30.23 -2.14 -2.04
N ILE A 235 30.33 -1.84 -0.74
CA ILE A 235 31.62 -1.59 -0.06
C ILE A 235 32.60 -2.77 -0.20
N LEU A 236 32.10 -4.01 -0.28
CA LEU A 236 32.96 -5.19 -0.38
C LEU A 236 33.65 -5.35 -1.75
N ILE A 237 33.12 -4.70 -2.78
CA ILE A 237 33.56 -4.87 -4.17
C ILE A 237 34.04 -3.56 -4.81
N SER A 238 34.11 -2.48 -4.03
CA SER A 238 34.47 -1.15 -4.51
C SER A 238 35.82 -0.73 -3.92
N ASN A 239 36.71 -0.17 -4.74
CA ASN A 239 38.02 0.30 -4.29
C ASN A 239 38.04 1.80 -3.98
N ASP A 240 37.11 2.54 -4.58
CA ASP A 240 36.97 3.98 -4.40
C ASP A 240 35.48 4.43 -4.43
N ILE A 241 35.27 5.75 -4.37
CA ILE A 241 33.94 6.36 -4.31
C ILE A 241 33.17 6.26 -5.63
N GLU A 242 33.86 6.22 -6.77
CA GLU A 242 33.22 6.11 -8.09
C GLU A 242 32.78 4.66 -8.34
N ASP A 243 33.63 3.70 -7.98
CA ASP A 243 33.26 2.29 -7.90
C ASP A 243 32.05 2.09 -6.98
N LEU A 244 32.04 2.73 -5.80
CA LEU A 244 30.95 2.61 -4.84
C LEU A 244 29.63 3.16 -5.40
N LYS A 245 29.65 4.31 -6.09
CA LYS A 245 28.47 4.87 -6.76
C LYS A 245 27.94 3.90 -7.83
N LEU A 246 28.83 3.39 -8.68
CA LEU A 246 28.47 2.47 -9.75
C LEU A 246 27.86 1.17 -9.20
N ASN A 247 28.51 0.56 -8.22
CA ASN A 247 28.14 -0.74 -7.67
C ASN A 247 26.90 -0.67 -6.76
N SER A 248 26.73 0.42 -6.01
CA SER A 248 25.53 0.60 -5.17
C SER A 248 24.30 1.04 -5.98
N LYS A 249 24.51 1.63 -7.16
CA LYS A 249 23.46 2.31 -7.95
C LYS A 249 22.72 3.38 -7.15
N LEU A 250 23.40 4.01 -6.19
CA LEU A 250 22.87 5.09 -5.37
C LEU A 250 23.47 6.42 -5.81
N THR A 251 22.70 7.49 -5.64
CA THR A 251 23.22 8.85 -5.76
C THR A 251 23.98 9.20 -4.49
N ILE A 252 25.31 9.16 -4.56
CA ILE A 252 26.19 9.55 -3.46
C ILE A 252 26.70 10.95 -3.73
N SER A 253 26.29 11.92 -2.92
CA SER A 253 26.91 13.25 -2.91
C SER A 253 28.24 13.20 -2.17
N GLY A 254 29.14 14.13 -2.49
CA GLY A 254 30.34 14.38 -1.67
C GLY A 254 30.01 14.93 -0.29
N GLU A 255 31.03 15.46 0.38
CA GLU A 255 30.86 16.15 1.67
C GLU A 255 29.78 17.23 1.60
N SER A 256 28.96 17.33 2.65
CA SER A 256 27.97 18.40 2.76
C SER A 256 28.66 19.77 2.78
N SER A 257 27.99 20.82 2.32
CA SER A 257 28.50 22.20 2.35
C SER A 257 28.98 22.60 3.75
N ALA A 258 28.22 22.22 4.77
CA ALA A 258 28.57 22.47 6.18
C ALA A 258 29.85 21.74 6.62
N THR A 259 30.16 20.58 6.03
CA THR A 259 31.42 19.86 6.26
C THR A 259 32.56 20.49 5.46
N LEU A 260 32.30 20.86 4.21
CA LEU A 260 33.26 21.51 3.31
C LEU A 260 33.79 22.84 3.86
N GLU A 261 32.91 23.65 4.45
CA GLU A 261 33.20 24.98 5.00
C GLU A 261 33.86 24.94 6.40
N ASN A 262 34.00 23.77 7.02
CA ASN A 262 34.60 23.66 8.34
C ASN A 262 36.13 23.61 8.25
N GLU A 263 36.79 24.73 8.60
CA GLU A 263 38.25 24.90 8.56
C GLU A 263 39.04 23.82 9.32
N LYS A 264 38.44 23.19 10.34
CA LYS A 264 39.08 22.11 11.10
C LYS A 264 39.33 20.86 10.25
N TYR A 265 38.43 20.56 9.32
CA TYR A 265 38.54 19.40 8.42
C TYR A 265 39.25 19.74 7.11
N ALA A 266 39.32 21.03 6.73
CA ALA A 266 40.06 21.49 5.56
C ALA A 266 41.54 21.06 5.58
N ARG A 267 42.18 21.07 6.77
CA ARG A 267 43.57 20.64 6.96
C ARG A 267 43.80 19.12 6.86
N GLN A 268 42.74 18.31 6.83
CA GLN A 268 42.82 16.84 6.71
C GLN A 268 42.53 16.36 5.28
N ARG A 269 42.28 17.28 4.34
CA ARG A 269 42.05 16.99 2.92
C ARG A 269 43.33 17.08 2.07
N GLU A 270 44.43 17.55 2.65
CA GLU A 270 45.79 17.56 2.07
C GLU A 270 46.56 16.30 2.48
#